data_AF-A0A1W6CR22-F1
#
_entry.id   AF-A0A1W6CR22-F1
#
_cell.length_a   1.000
_cell.length_b   1.000
_cell.length_c   1.000
_cell.angle_alpha   90.00
_cell.angle_beta   90.00
_cell.angle_gamma   90.00
#
_symmetry.space_group_name_H-M   'P 1'
#
loop_
_entity.id
_entity.type
_entity.pdbx_description
1 polymer ?
#
loop_
_entity_poly.entity_id
_entity_poly.type
_entity_poly.pdbx_seq_one_letter_code
_entity_poly.pdbx_strand_id
1 'polypeptide(L)'
;MPRDDASVKRSTGDAARPPHTHNDVVRVINDTLKGKVAAVFRSLIPAFENTSGEEFYDIVMANSEMLHGCIAIFRRNRQAFRNLLVDARGRPVNDDFVALRCGRSVHDVIAMIVRTHAKRHFKATLGGDPNDPKSRAGAMYKAINEYLIHDWQVQLVPHYAPLPLAKVQEMGPRLLDIREAEILDSIAEAAAAPSPIPSHSPRAASTPDLPQPEQLWWKALRDPEVITVLGERPEAETRELVAALGEVNELVHSDLFNRLRISTNQAAVMMVTAYKLLGRAGFRTQFGIPGKPAVVAAIAQRLDKRAVGPHTDLKLLPQMMEGAFRG
;
A
#
# COMPACT_ATOMS: atom_id res chain seq x y z
N MET A 1 -6.84 33.87 -63.17
CA MET A 1 -8.08 33.87 -62.36
C MET A 1 -9.24 33.60 -63.30
N PRO A 2 -10.26 32.76 -63.00
CA PRO A 2 -10.46 31.73 -61.94
C PRO A 2 -10.87 30.36 -62.57
N ARG A 3 -11.17 29.23 -61.91
CA ARG A 3 -11.00 28.64 -60.56
C ARG A 3 -11.23 27.12 -60.71
N ASP A 4 -10.52 26.36 -59.90
CA ASP A 4 -10.65 24.92 -59.68
C ASP A 4 -12.00 24.51 -59.07
N ASP A 5 -12.49 23.33 -59.44
CA ASP A 5 -13.44 22.53 -58.66
C ASP A 5 -13.01 21.06 -58.72
N ALA A 6 -12.03 20.69 -57.89
CA ALA A 6 -11.71 19.31 -57.59
C ALA A 6 -12.32 18.96 -56.22
N SER A 7 -13.40 18.17 -56.27
CA SER A 7 -14.15 17.70 -55.11
C SER A 7 -13.28 16.80 -54.22
N VAL A 8 -12.78 17.36 -53.11
CA VAL A 8 -12.07 16.63 -52.06
C VAL A 8 -13.09 15.88 -51.20
N LYS A 9 -13.15 14.55 -51.38
CA LYS A 9 -13.75 13.65 -50.38
C LYS A 9 -12.93 13.73 -49.09
N ARG A 10 -13.38 14.55 -48.13
CA ARG A 10 -12.94 14.48 -46.74
C ARG A 10 -13.28 13.10 -46.19
N SER A 11 -12.24 12.29 -45.93
CA SER A 11 -12.31 11.16 -45.04
C SER A 11 -12.70 11.67 -43.66
N THR A 12 -13.98 11.47 -43.33
CA THR A 12 -14.57 11.71 -42.03
C THR A 12 -13.82 10.91 -40.98
N GLY A 13 -13.30 11.66 -40.00
CA GLY A 13 -12.97 11.30 -38.62
C GLY A 13 -12.93 9.81 -38.29
N ASP A 14 -11.72 9.33 -38.04
CA ASP A 14 -11.45 8.14 -37.26
C ASP A 14 -12.12 8.32 -35.89
N ALA A 15 -13.34 7.81 -35.79
CA ALA A 15 -14.20 7.93 -34.62
C ALA A 15 -13.51 7.24 -33.45
N ALA A 16 -13.48 7.95 -32.33
CA ALA A 16 -12.91 7.53 -31.05
C ALA A 16 -13.13 6.03 -30.79
N ARG A 17 -12.02 5.27 -30.87
CA ARG A 17 -11.97 3.85 -30.52
C ARG A 17 -12.47 3.70 -29.07
N PRO A 18 -13.36 2.73 -28.78
CA PRO A 18 -13.95 2.57 -27.45
C PRO A 18 -12.86 2.37 -26.38
N PRO A 19 -13.15 2.67 -25.10
CA PRO A 19 -12.18 2.49 -24.02
C PRO A 19 -11.68 1.05 -24.06
N HIS A 20 -10.38 0.88 -24.28
CA HIS A 20 -9.73 -0.42 -24.28
C HIS A 20 -10.13 -1.14 -22.98
N THR A 21 -10.67 -2.35 -23.09
CA THR A 21 -10.97 -3.14 -21.89
C THR A 21 -9.67 -3.32 -21.10
N HIS A 22 -9.75 -3.48 -19.78
CA HIS A 22 -8.56 -3.66 -18.94
C HIS A 22 -7.61 -4.73 -19.51
N ASN A 23 -8.18 -5.82 -20.04
CA ASN A 23 -7.44 -6.92 -20.65
C ASN A 23 -6.75 -6.53 -21.97
N ASP A 24 -7.38 -5.68 -22.79
CA ASP A 24 -6.74 -5.16 -24.01
C ASP A 24 -5.53 -4.29 -23.71
N VAL A 25 -5.64 -3.44 -22.68
CA VAL A 25 -4.52 -2.60 -22.23
C VAL A 25 -3.37 -3.47 -21.74
N VAL A 26 -3.64 -4.48 -20.91
CA VAL A 26 -2.62 -5.41 -20.41
C VAL A 26 -1.93 -6.16 -21.56
N ARG A 27 -2.69 -6.64 -22.54
CA ARG A 27 -2.13 -7.30 -23.73
C ARG A 27 -1.19 -6.37 -24.50
N VAL A 28 -1.62 -5.14 -24.78
CA VAL A 28 -0.80 -4.14 -25.49
C VAL A 28 0.49 -3.82 -24.73
N ILE A 29 0.43 -3.71 -23.40
CA ILE A 29 1.63 -3.47 -22.59
C ILE A 29 2.57 -4.66 -22.67
N ASN A 30 2.08 -5.90 -22.51
CA ASN A 30 2.92 -7.10 -22.60
C ASN A 30 3.58 -7.26 -23.97
N ASP A 31 2.84 -7.01 -25.06
CA ASP A 31 3.40 -7.05 -26.42
C ASP A 31 4.47 -5.98 -26.61
N THR A 32 4.28 -4.79 -26.03
CA THR A 32 5.26 -3.70 -26.07
C THR A 32 6.50 -4.03 -25.24
N LEU A 33 6.33 -4.67 -24.09
CA LEU A 33 7.43 -5.11 -23.20
C LEU A 33 8.30 -6.17 -23.89
N LYS A 34 7.67 -7.17 -24.50
CA LYS A 34 8.35 -8.26 -25.24
C LYS A 34 8.95 -7.80 -26.57
N GLY A 35 8.40 -6.76 -27.19
CA GLY A 35 8.85 -6.25 -28.48
C GLY A 35 9.80 -5.06 -28.35
N LYS A 36 9.22 -3.85 -28.37
CA LYS A 36 9.98 -2.60 -28.51
C LYS A 36 10.87 -2.30 -27.30
N VAL A 37 10.39 -2.59 -26.09
CA VAL A 37 11.17 -2.35 -24.87
C VAL A 37 12.33 -3.34 -24.78
N ALA A 38 12.09 -4.63 -25.04
CA ALA A 38 13.14 -5.64 -25.11
C ALA A 38 14.21 -5.28 -26.16
N ALA A 39 13.82 -4.79 -27.34
CA ALA A 39 14.77 -4.34 -28.35
C ALA A 39 15.72 -3.23 -27.86
N VAL A 40 15.19 -2.24 -27.11
CA VAL A 40 16.03 -1.19 -26.51
C VAL A 40 16.99 -1.80 -25.47
N PHE A 41 16.50 -2.65 -24.57
CA PHE A 41 17.38 -3.29 -23.57
C PHE A 41 18.47 -4.15 -24.20
N ARG A 42 18.15 -4.93 -25.23
CA ARG A 42 19.13 -5.74 -25.96
C ARG A 42 20.21 -4.91 -26.65
N SER A 43 19.89 -3.70 -27.09
CA SER A 43 20.88 -2.77 -27.64
C SER A 43 21.79 -2.15 -26.57
N LEU A 44 21.32 -2.08 -25.32
CA LEU A 44 22.05 -1.49 -24.19
C LEU A 44 22.85 -2.53 -23.40
N ILE A 45 22.45 -3.80 -23.43
CA ILE A 45 23.03 -4.88 -22.64
C ILE A 45 23.58 -5.95 -23.60
N PRO A 46 24.90 -5.96 -23.85
CA PRO A 46 25.52 -6.90 -24.80
C PRO A 46 25.20 -8.38 -24.52
N ALA A 47 25.01 -8.75 -23.24
CA ALA A 47 24.68 -10.11 -22.85
C ALA A 47 23.35 -10.63 -23.43
N PHE A 48 22.45 -9.75 -23.88
CA PHE A 48 21.15 -10.12 -24.46
C PHE A 48 21.05 -9.86 -25.97
N GLU A 49 22.15 -9.51 -26.65
CA GLU A 49 22.14 -9.16 -28.08
C GLU A 49 21.49 -10.25 -28.94
N ASN A 50 21.79 -11.52 -28.64
CA ASN A 50 21.32 -12.69 -29.40
C ASN A 50 20.02 -13.31 -28.88
N THR A 51 19.48 -12.83 -27.75
CA THR A 51 18.28 -13.39 -27.12
C THR A 51 17.03 -12.85 -27.79
N SER A 52 16.02 -13.67 -28.06
CA SER A 52 14.74 -13.14 -28.58
C SER A 52 14.05 -12.21 -27.56
N GLY A 53 13.13 -11.36 -28.02
CA GLY A 53 12.41 -10.45 -27.11
C GLY A 53 11.55 -11.19 -26.07
N GLU A 54 11.00 -12.35 -26.44
CA GLU A 54 10.23 -13.20 -25.54
C GLU A 54 11.12 -13.88 -24.50
N GLU A 55 12.23 -14.49 -24.92
CA GLU A 55 13.20 -15.11 -24.01
C GLU A 55 13.79 -14.07 -23.05
N PHE A 56 14.13 -12.88 -23.55
CA PHE A 56 14.60 -11.77 -22.71
C PHE A 56 13.58 -11.44 -21.63
N TYR A 57 12.32 -11.25 -22.03
CA TYR A 57 11.24 -10.95 -21.09
C TYR A 57 11.10 -12.06 -20.05
N ASP A 58 11.12 -13.33 -20.46
CA ASP A 58 10.93 -14.45 -19.55
C ASP A 58 12.10 -14.63 -18.58
N ILE A 59 13.34 -14.48 -19.04
CA ILE A 59 14.56 -14.49 -18.20
C ILE A 59 14.48 -13.39 -17.15
N VAL A 60 14.21 -12.15 -17.59
CA VAL A 60 14.16 -10.98 -16.69
C VAL A 60 13.04 -11.12 -15.68
N MET A 61 11.85 -11.54 -16.11
CA MET A 61 10.69 -11.68 -15.21
C MET A 61 10.83 -12.85 -14.21
N ALA A 62 11.72 -13.81 -14.46
CA ALA A 62 12.02 -14.92 -13.57
C ALA A 62 13.07 -14.59 -12.50
N ASN A 63 13.89 -13.55 -12.70
CA ASN A 63 15.03 -13.22 -11.82
C ASN A 63 14.92 -11.80 -11.26
N SER A 64 14.86 -11.67 -9.93
CA SER A 64 14.70 -10.40 -9.22
C SER A 64 15.84 -9.42 -9.46
N GLU A 65 17.10 -9.89 -9.47
CA GLU A 65 18.29 -9.08 -9.76
C GLU A 65 18.27 -8.51 -11.17
N MET A 66 17.97 -9.34 -12.17
CA MET A 66 17.88 -8.91 -13.55
C MET A 66 16.75 -7.90 -13.77
N LEU A 67 15.58 -8.14 -13.19
CA LEU A 67 14.45 -7.21 -13.28
C LEU A 67 14.77 -5.87 -12.62
N HIS A 68 15.32 -5.88 -11.42
CA HIS A 68 15.73 -4.66 -10.74
C HIS A 68 16.80 -3.90 -11.55
N GLY A 69 17.79 -4.61 -12.09
CA GLY A 69 18.81 -4.06 -12.98
C GLY A 69 18.20 -3.41 -14.23
N CYS A 70 17.23 -4.05 -14.87
CA CYS A 70 16.52 -3.47 -16.01
C CYS A 70 15.76 -2.20 -15.64
N ILE A 71 15.08 -2.15 -14.49
CA ILE A 71 14.40 -0.94 -14.02
C ILE A 71 15.41 0.18 -13.72
N ALA A 72 16.56 -0.15 -13.12
CA ALA A 72 17.63 0.82 -12.87
C ALA A 72 18.22 1.38 -14.17
N ILE A 73 18.46 0.53 -15.17
CA ILE A 73 18.93 0.93 -16.51
C ILE A 73 17.90 1.81 -17.19
N PHE A 74 16.61 1.46 -17.13
CA PHE A 74 15.52 2.29 -17.68
C PHE A 74 15.52 3.70 -17.07
N ARG A 75 15.68 3.82 -15.74
CA ARG A 75 15.74 5.12 -15.06
C ARG A 75 16.94 5.94 -15.50
N ARG A 76 18.13 5.33 -15.55
CA ARG A 76 19.38 6.01 -15.94
C ARG A 76 19.40 6.40 -17.41
N ASN A 77 18.83 5.57 -18.28
CA ASN A 77 18.83 5.75 -19.73
C ASN A 77 17.45 6.08 -20.29
N ARG A 78 16.62 6.84 -19.55
CA ARG A 78 15.24 7.14 -19.93
C ARG A 78 15.10 7.73 -21.34
N GLN A 79 16.09 8.50 -21.78
CA GLN A 79 16.12 9.08 -23.13
C GLN A 79 16.12 8.02 -24.25
N ALA A 80 16.74 6.86 -24.02
CA ALA A 80 16.71 5.74 -24.99
C ALA A 80 15.29 5.19 -25.19
N PHE A 81 14.39 5.39 -24.23
CA PHE A 81 13.00 4.93 -24.26
C PHE A 81 12.02 6.04 -24.67
N ARG A 82 12.49 7.26 -24.98
CA ARG A 82 11.64 8.44 -25.25
C ARG A 82 10.56 8.20 -26.31
N ASN A 83 10.87 7.41 -27.34
CA ASN A 83 9.92 7.10 -28.42
C ASN A 83 8.75 6.20 -27.98
N LEU A 84 8.90 5.52 -26.84
CA LEU A 84 7.88 4.67 -26.23
C LEU A 84 7.09 5.42 -25.15
N LEU A 85 7.72 6.44 -24.54
CA LEU A 85 7.14 7.26 -23.49
C LEU A 85 6.39 8.46 -24.10
N VAL A 86 5.26 8.20 -24.75
CA VAL A 86 4.43 9.23 -25.39
C VAL A 86 2.99 9.20 -24.90
N ASP A 87 2.36 10.38 -24.81
CA ASP A 87 0.95 10.53 -24.46
C ASP A 87 0.02 10.13 -25.62
N ALA A 88 -1.30 10.21 -25.40
CA ALA A 88 -2.30 9.95 -26.43
C ALA A 88 -2.17 10.84 -27.68
N ARG A 89 -1.55 12.02 -27.55
CA ARG A 89 -1.29 12.98 -28.63
C ARG A 89 0.08 12.79 -29.28
N GLY A 90 0.86 11.79 -28.86
CA GLY A 90 2.20 11.51 -29.36
C GLY A 90 3.29 12.43 -28.81
N ARG A 91 3.01 13.21 -27.76
CA ARG A 91 4.01 14.07 -27.13
C ARG A 91 4.84 13.27 -26.12
N PRO A 92 6.16 13.50 -26.03
CA PRO A 92 6.99 12.84 -25.03
C PRO A 92 6.52 13.11 -23.60
N VAL A 93 6.51 12.06 -22.77
CA VAL A 93 6.12 12.09 -21.36
C VAL A 93 7.35 11.86 -20.49
N ASN A 94 7.68 12.86 -19.66
CA ASN A 94 8.81 12.78 -18.74
C ASN A 94 8.40 12.37 -17.32
N ASP A 95 7.16 12.62 -16.92
CA ASP A 95 6.60 12.30 -15.60
C ASP A 95 6.06 10.86 -15.57
N ASP A 96 6.41 10.10 -14.53
CA ASP A 96 6.00 8.70 -14.37
C ASP A 96 4.52 8.51 -14.00
N PHE A 97 3.84 9.57 -13.54
CA PHE A 97 2.43 9.55 -13.17
C PHE A 97 1.49 9.97 -14.30
N VAL A 98 2.03 10.51 -15.40
CA VAL A 98 1.25 10.91 -16.56
C VAL A 98 0.94 9.71 -17.45
N ALA A 99 -0.32 9.61 -17.88
CA ALA A 99 -0.78 8.52 -18.73
C ALA A 99 -0.10 8.55 -20.11
N LEU A 100 0.42 7.38 -20.51
CA LEU A 100 0.94 7.12 -21.85
C LEU A 100 -0.20 6.87 -22.83
N ARG A 101 0.13 6.69 -24.11
CA ARG A 101 -0.82 6.35 -25.19
C ARG A 101 -1.72 5.15 -24.87
N CYS A 102 -1.22 4.19 -24.08
CA CYS A 102 -2.00 3.02 -23.66
C CYS A 102 -2.99 3.31 -22.51
N GLY A 103 -3.09 4.55 -22.03
CA GLY A 103 -3.97 4.94 -20.92
C GLY A 103 -3.43 4.61 -19.53
N ARG A 104 -2.19 4.12 -19.43
CA ARG A 104 -1.50 3.81 -18.17
C ARG A 104 -0.26 4.68 -17.99
N SER A 105 0.03 5.04 -16.76
CA SER A 105 1.26 5.75 -16.40
C SER A 105 2.46 4.79 -16.36
N VAL A 106 3.70 5.32 -16.37
CA VAL A 106 4.89 4.46 -16.19
C VAL A 106 4.85 3.81 -14.81
N HIS A 107 4.38 4.53 -13.80
CA HIS A 107 4.16 4.01 -12.45
C HIS A 107 3.22 2.78 -12.45
N ASP A 108 2.08 2.86 -13.15
CA ASP A 108 1.13 1.74 -13.28
C ASP A 108 1.77 0.53 -13.97
N VAL A 109 2.57 0.77 -15.02
CA VAL A 109 3.28 -0.28 -15.76
C VAL A 109 4.33 -0.95 -14.88
N ILE A 110 5.08 -0.19 -14.09
CA ILE A 110 6.04 -0.73 -13.12
C ILE A 110 5.32 -1.60 -12.09
N ALA A 111 4.23 -1.12 -11.49
CA ALA A 111 3.43 -1.91 -10.55
C ALA A 111 2.91 -3.21 -11.18
N MET A 112 2.46 -3.15 -12.45
CA MET A 112 2.04 -4.34 -13.20
C MET A 112 3.19 -5.35 -13.38
N ILE A 113 4.40 -4.87 -13.70
CA ILE A 113 5.60 -5.69 -13.84
C ILE A 113 5.96 -6.35 -12.51
N VAL A 114 6.03 -5.59 -11.41
CA VAL A 114 6.32 -6.14 -10.06
C VAL A 114 5.31 -7.21 -9.67
N ARG A 115 4.01 -6.96 -9.88
CA ARG A 115 2.95 -7.96 -9.63
C ARG A 115 3.12 -9.22 -10.49
N THR A 116 3.51 -9.07 -11.75
CA THR A 116 3.70 -10.20 -12.67
C THR A 116 4.92 -11.04 -12.25
N HIS A 117 6.01 -10.39 -11.83
CA HIS A 117 7.17 -11.03 -11.26
C HIS A 117 6.82 -11.80 -9.99
N ALA A 118 6.08 -11.18 -9.06
CA ALA A 118 5.61 -11.84 -7.83
C ALA A 118 4.72 -13.06 -8.12
N LYS A 119 3.78 -12.97 -9.07
CA LYS A 119 2.96 -14.14 -9.47
C LYS A 119 3.83 -15.31 -9.94
N ARG A 120 4.83 -15.04 -10.78
CA ARG A 120 5.76 -16.06 -11.29
C ARG A 120 6.58 -16.67 -10.17
N HIS A 121 7.12 -15.83 -9.28
CA HIS A 121 7.91 -16.27 -8.15
C HIS A 121 7.07 -17.12 -7.18
N PHE A 122 5.90 -16.66 -6.76
CA PHE A 122 5.02 -17.44 -5.87
C PHE A 122 4.56 -18.75 -6.50
N LYS A 123 4.27 -18.77 -7.80
CA LYS A 123 3.98 -20.02 -8.51
C LYS A 123 5.14 -21.02 -8.41
N ALA A 124 6.37 -20.55 -8.62
CA ALA A 124 7.57 -21.39 -8.58
C ALA A 124 7.90 -21.88 -7.16
N THR A 125 7.78 -21.00 -6.16
CA THR A 125 8.22 -21.27 -4.78
C THR A 125 7.14 -21.95 -3.92
N LEU A 126 5.88 -21.52 -4.04
CA LEU A 126 4.77 -22.02 -3.19
C LEU A 126 3.92 -23.09 -3.86
N GLY A 127 3.95 -23.14 -5.20
CA GLY A 127 3.09 -24.00 -6.00
C GLY A 127 1.63 -23.52 -6.09
N GLY A 128 0.92 -24.03 -7.11
CA GLY A 128 -0.47 -23.66 -7.41
C GLY A 128 -0.61 -22.50 -8.40
N ASP A 129 -1.83 -22.25 -8.86
CA ASP A 129 -2.12 -21.14 -9.79
C ASP A 129 -2.21 -19.80 -9.04
N PRO A 130 -1.34 -18.81 -9.32
CA PRO A 130 -1.38 -17.50 -8.67
C PRO A 130 -2.65 -16.69 -8.98
N ASN A 131 -3.47 -17.10 -9.95
CA ASN A 131 -4.77 -16.50 -10.22
C ASN A 131 -5.93 -17.22 -9.52
N ASP A 132 -5.70 -18.38 -8.91
CA ASP A 132 -6.69 -19.09 -8.09
C ASP A 132 -6.45 -18.77 -6.60
N PRO A 133 -7.34 -17.97 -5.94
CA PRO A 133 -7.20 -17.61 -4.53
C PRO A 133 -7.16 -18.80 -3.57
N LYS A 134 -7.58 -20.00 -4.00
CA LYS A 134 -7.56 -21.22 -3.19
C LYS A 134 -6.19 -21.92 -3.21
N SER A 135 -5.35 -21.60 -4.18
CA SER A 135 -4.01 -22.15 -4.27
C SER A 135 -3.05 -21.44 -3.30
N ARG A 136 -1.95 -22.07 -2.90
CA ARG A 136 -0.96 -21.44 -2.00
C ARG A 136 -0.39 -20.16 -2.61
N ALA A 137 0.03 -20.21 -3.88
CA ALA A 137 0.51 -19.04 -4.60
C ALA A 137 -0.56 -17.95 -4.76
N GLY A 138 -1.81 -18.32 -5.04
CA GLY A 138 -2.89 -17.36 -5.25
C GLY A 138 -3.41 -16.73 -3.97
N ALA A 139 -3.44 -17.47 -2.85
CA ALA A 139 -3.75 -16.92 -1.54
C ALA A 139 -2.69 -15.90 -1.09
N MET A 140 -1.40 -16.23 -1.25
CA MET A 140 -0.29 -15.32 -0.99
C MET A 140 -0.39 -14.07 -1.87
N TYR A 141 -0.56 -14.26 -3.19
CA TYR A 141 -0.70 -13.16 -4.12
C TYR A 141 -1.92 -12.26 -3.79
N LYS A 142 -3.06 -12.85 -3.45
CA LYS A 142 -4.25 -12.11 -3.05
C LYS A 142 -3.99 -11.23 -1.83
N ALA A 143 -3.23 -11.72 -0.85
CA ALA A 143 -2.91 -10.97 0.37
C ALA A 143 -1.99 -9.77 0.12
N ILE A 144 -1.09 -9.84 -0.87
CA ILE A 144 -0.03 -8.82 -1.06
C ILE A 144 -0.18 -7.95 -2.31
N ASN A 145 -0.98 -8.35 -3.32
CA ASN A 145 -0.97 -7.69 -4.63
C ASN A 145 -1.30 -6.18 -4.61
N GLU A 146 -2.13 -5.74 -3.67
CA GLU A 146 -2.50 -4.33 -3.51
C GLU A 146 -1.32 -3.49 -3.03
N TYR A 147 -0.36 -4.11 -2.34
CA TYR A 147 0.84 -3.48 -1.81
C TYR A 147 2.03 -3.58 -2.77
N LEU A 148 1.95 -4.36 -3.86
CA LEU A 148 3.01 -4.45 -4.88
C LEU A 148 2.89 -3.32 -5.91
N ILE A 149 3.28 -2.12 -5.51
CA ILE A 149 3.07 -0.88 -6.29
C ILE A 149 4.36 -0.15 -6.66
N HIS A 150 5.51 -0.60 -6.16
CA HIS A 150 6.79 0.07 -6.36
C HIS A 150 7.90 -0.87 -6.83
N ASP A 151 8.86 -0.32 -7.56
CA ASP A 151 9.98 -1.08 -8.13
C ASP A 151 10.98 -1.62 -7.11
N TRP A 152 11.20 -0.92 -5.99
CA TRP A 152 12.11 -1.38 -4.94
C TRP A 152 11.67 -2.73 -4.36
N GLN A 153 10.39 -3.08 -4.47
CA GLN A 153 9.83 -4.33 -3.98
C GLN A 153 10.27 -5.54 -4.81
N VAL A 154 10.82 -5.36 -6.02
CA VAL A 154 11.30 -6.46 -6.85
C VAL A 154 12.31 -7.34 -6.10
N GLN A 155 13.23 -6.73 -5.36
CA GLN A 155 14.24 -7.44 -4.57
C GLN A 155 13.65 -8.14 -3.34
N LEU A 156 12.49 -7.69 -2.85
CA LEU A 156 11.85 -8.24 -1.68
C LEU A 156 10.89 -9.40 -2.01
N VAL A 157 10.52 -9.57 -3.29
CA VAL A 157 9.62 -10.65 -3.72
C VAL A 157 10.07 -12.05 -3.25
N PRO A 158 11.36 -12.43 -3.36
CA PRO A 158 11.84 -13.70 -2.83
C PRO A 158 11.63 -13.88 -1.33
N HIS A 159 11.67 -12.78 -0.57
CA HIS A 159 11.54 -12.76 0.89
C HIS A 159 10.08 -12.72 1.36
N TYR A 160 9.14 -12.42 0.47
CA TYR A 160 7.72 -12.55 0.80
C TYR A 160 7.24 -14.00 0.80
N ALA A 161 7.82 -14.88 -0.02
CA ALA A 161 7.35 -16.25 -0.15
C ALA A 161 7.50 -17.09 1.13
N PRO A 162 8.60 -16.99 1.91
CA PRO A 162 8.75 -17.71 3.18
C PRO A 162 7.78 -17.27 4.28
N LEU A 163 7.20 -16.07 4.19
CA LEU A 163 6.32 -15.55 5.23
C LEU A 163 5.04 -16.37 5.35
N PRO A 164 4.55 -16.64 6.57
CA PRO A 164 3.23 -17.21 6.75
C PRO A 164 2.14 -16.29 6.23
N LEU A 165 1.13 -16.86 5.56
CA LEU A 165 0.02 -16.09 4.98
C LEU A 165 -0.69 -15.20 6.03
N ALA A 166 -0.91 -15.72 7.24
CA ALA A 166 -1.50 -14.97 8.34
C ALA A 166 -0.68 -13.73 8.69
N LYS A 167 0.66 -13.83 8.66
CA LYS A 167 1.55 -12.71 8.95
C LYS A 167 1.51 -11.65 7.85
N VAL A 168 1.45 -12.06 6.58
CA VAL A 168 1.30 -11.13 5.45
C VAL A 168 -0.03 -10.36 5.55
N GLN A 169 -1.11 -11.03 5.92
CA GLN A 169 -2.42 -10.42 6.15
C GLN A 169 -2.43 -9.46 7.35
N GLU A 170 -1.78 -9.85 8.45
CA GLU A 170 -1.62 -9.02 9.64
C GLU A 170 -0.83 -7.73 9.33
N MET A 171 0.28 -7.84 8.59
CA MET A 171 1.09 -6.68 8.22
C MET A 171 0.34 -5.73 7.28
N GLY A 172 -0.40 -6.26 6.31
CA GLY A 172 -1.21 -5.44 5.39
C GLY A 172 -0.39 -4.29 4.78
N PRO A 173 -0.86 -3.02 4.90
CA PRO A 173 -0.14 -1.86 4.35
C PRO A 173 1.25 -1.62 4.94
N ARG A 174 1.56 -2.13 6.15
CA ARG A 174 2.89 -1.98 6.78
C ARG A 174 4.00 -2.67 5.99
N LEU A 175 3.65 -3.57 5.07
CA LEU A 175 4.58 -4.13 4.09
C LEU A 175 5.28 -3.07 3.23
N LEU A 176 4.65 -1.90 3.03
CA LEU A 176 5.23 -0.79 2.26
C LEU A 176 6.34 -0.04 3.02
N ASP A 177 6.38 -0.21 4.35
CA ASP A 177 7.35 0.44 5.24
C ASP A 177 8.67 -0.35 5.31
N ILE A 178 8.66 -1.64 4.94
CA ILE A 178 9.84 -2.52 4.98
C ILE A 178 10.59 -2.41 3.65
N ARG A 179 11.84 -1.94 3.66
CA ARG A 179 12.67 -1.78 2.45
C ARG A 179 13.83 -2.77 2.37
N GLU A 180 14.14 -3.39 3.48
CA GLU A 180 15.27 -4.27 3.70
C GLU A 180 14.82 -5.72 3.74
N ALA A 181 15.55 -6.60 3.04
CA ALA A 181 15.24 -8.02 2.96
C ALA A 181 15.43 -8.72 4.32
N GLU A 182 16.44 -8.29 5.06
CA GLU A 182 16.83 -8.84 6.36
C GLU A 182 15.71 -8.73 7.39
N ILE A 183 14.88 -7.69 7.28
CA ILE A 183 13.71 -7.50 8.15
C ILE A 183 12.65 -8.57 7.84
N LEU A 184 12.38 -8.84 6.56
CA LEU A 184 11.42 -9.86 6.15
C LEU A 184 11.89 -11.26 6.54
N ASP A 185 13.18 -11.54 6.39
CA ASP A 185 13.79 -12.81 6.80
C ASP A 185 13.68 -13.00 8.31
N SER A 186 13.98 -11.96 9.10
CA SER A 186 13.82 -12.00 10.56
C SER A 186 12.38 -12.27 10.98
N ILE A 187 11.39 -11.70 10.27
CA ILE A 187 9.97 -11.95 10.52
C ILE A 187 9.59 -13.39 10.16
N ALA A 188 10.09 -13.90 9.04
CA ALA A 188 9.85 -15.27 8.61
C ALA A 188 10.42 -16.29 9.61
N GLU A 189 11.66 -16.07 10.05
CA GLU A 189 12.33 -16.90 11.06
C GLU A 189 11.59 -16.88 12.40
N ALA A 190 11.22 -15.69 12.89
CA ALA A 190 10.46 -15.56 14.14
C ALA A 190 9.11 -16.28 14.08
N ALA A 191 8.47 -16.31 12.91
CA ALA A 191 7.20 -17.01 12.72
C ALA A 191 7.36 -18.53 12.48
N ALA A 192 8.55 -18.99 12.08
CA ALA A 192 8.87 -20.40 11.87
C ALA A 192 9.45 -21.09 13.13
N ALA A 193 9.98 -20.32 14.09
CA ALA A 193 10.53 -20.86 15.32
C ALA A 193 9.44 -21.54 16.18
N PRO A 194 9.61 -22.82 16.58
CA PRO A 194 8.70 -23.46 17.50
C PRO A 194 8.81 -22.76 18.86
N SER A 195 7.76 -22.04 19.25
CA SER A 195 7.68 -21.52 20.62
C SER A 195 7.68 -22.71 21.60
N PRO A 196 8.49 -22.69 22.68
CA PRO A 196 8.38 -23.69 23.73
C PRO A 196 7.01 -23.54 24.37
N ILE A 197 6.19 -24.58 24.28
CA ILE A 197 4.82 -24.61 24.81
C ILE A 197 4.88 -24.52 26.35
N PRO A 198 4.32 -23.48 27.01
CA PRO A 198 3.83 -23.64 28.36
C PRO A 198 2.44 -24.27 28.25
N SER A 199 2.32 -25.49 28.76
CA SER A 199 1.05 -26.18 28.89
C SER A 199 0.05 -25.32 29.68
N HIS A 200 -1.02 -24.89 29.02
CA HIS A 200 -2.20 -24.36 29.70
C HIS A 200 -3.46 -25.06 29.18
N SER A 201 -4.09 -25.78 30.13
CA SER A 201 -5.42 -26.39 30.09
C SER A 201 -6.50 -25.49 29.47
N PRO A 202 -7.62 -26.07 28.97
CA PRO A 202 -8.53 -25.35 28.10
C PRO A 202 -9.27 -24.26 28.89
N ARG A 203 -9.09 -22.99 28.49
CA ARG A 203 -9.77 -21.84 29.07
C ARG A 203 -10.58 -21.11 27.99
N ALA A 204 -11.80 -20.73 28.39
CA ALA A 204 -12.88 -20.24 27.55
C ALA A 204 -12.54 -19.03 26.66
N ALA A 205 -13.33 -18.92 25.58
CA ALA A 205 -13.20 -18.05 24.43
C ALA A 205 -12.79 -16.58 24.65
N SER A 206 -11.74 -16.19 23.90
CA SER A 206 -11.59 -14.96 23.09
C SER A 206 -11.22 -13.62 23.77
N THR A 207 -9.93 -13.44 23.99
CA THR A 207 -9.26 -12.12 23.84
C THR A 207 -8.19 -12.28 22.75
N PRO A 208 -8.15 -11.45 21.69
CA PRO A 208 -7.08 -11.54 20.70
C PRO A 208 -5.73 -11.22 21.35
N ASP A 209 -4.71 -12.02 21.05
CA ASP A 209 -3.35 -11.90 21.56
C ASP A 209 -2.64 -10.73 20.87
N LEU A 210 -2.97 -9.52 21.30
CA LEU A 210 -2.40 -8.27 20.82
C LEU A 210 -1.21 -7.85 21.70
N PRO A 211 -0.24 -7.05 21.21
CA PRO A 211 0.72 -6.36 22.08
C PRO A 211 0.01 -5.61 23.23
N GLN A 212 0.63 -5.48 24.41
CA GLN A 212 0.02 -4.83 25.59
C GLN A 212 -0.68 -3.48 25.31
N PRO A 213 -0.11 -2.55 24.51
CA PRO A 213 -0.78 -1.28 24.18
C PRO A 213 -2.08 -1.50 23.40
N GLU A 214 -2.07 -2.42 22.45
CA GLU A 214 -3.23 -2.76 21.61
C GLU A 214 -4.32 -3.51 22.41
N GLN A 215 -3.95 -4.31 23.42
CA GLN A 215 -4.94 -4.93 24.33
C GLN A 215 -5.71 -3.88 25.14
N LEU A 216 -5.04 -2.82 25.59
CA LEU A 216 -5.68 -1.72 26.31
C LEU A 216 -6.70 -1.01 25.42
N TRP A 217 -6.32 -0.70 24.18
CA TRP A 217 -7.23 -0.09 23.20
C TRP A 217 -8.39 -1.01 22.83
N TRP A 218 -8.12 -2.31 22.66
CA TRP A 218 -9.14 -3.31 22.39
C TRP A 218 -10.20 -3.37 23.49
N LYS A 219 -9.75 -3.38 24.75
CA LYS A 219 -10.65 -3.36 25.90
C LYS A 219 -11.47 -2.05 25.95
N ALA A 220 -10.82 -0.90 25.76
CA ALA A 220 -11.48 0.40 25.81
C ALA A 220 -12.51 0.59 24.69
N LEU A 221 -12.23 0.15 23.46
CA LEU A 221 -13.18 0.27 22.34
C LEU A 221 -14.39 -0.65 22.46
N ARG A 222 -14.29 -1.71 23.26
CA ARG A 222 -15.38 -2.65 23.55
C ARG A 222 -16.10 -2.35 24.87
N ASP A 223 -15.69 -1.29 25.57
CA ASP A 223 -16.37 -0.83 26.77
C ASP A 223 -17.79 -0.34 26.41
N PRO A 224 -18.84 -0.74 27.16
CA PRO A 224 -20.22 -0.33 26.87
C PRO A 224 -20.41 1.20 26.80
N GLU A 225 -19.69 1.97 27.62
CA GLU A 225 -19.80 3.43 27.62
C GLU A 225 -19.22 4.03 26.33
N VAL A 226 -18.11 3.47 25.85
CA VAL A 226 -17.46 3.89 24.60
C VAL A 226 -18.29 3.48 23.38
N ILE A 227 -18.87 2.27 23.38
CA ILE A 227 -19.79 1.81 22.33
C ILE A 227 -21.02 2.71 22.25
N THR A 228 -21.57 3.13 23.40
CA THR A 228 -22.74 4.04 23.45
C THR A 228 -22.46 5.37 22.75
N VAL A 229 -21.21 5.86 22.79
CA VAL A 229 -20.81 7.14 22.18
C VAL A 229 -20.38 6.98 20.72
N LEU A 230 -19.58 5.96 20.41
CA LEU A 230 -18.97 5.80 19.08
C LEU A 230 -19.79 4.94 18.12
N GLY A 231 -20.81 4.25 18.64
CA GLY A 231 -21.63 3.27 17.93
C GLY A 231 -21.04 1.86 17.97
N GLU A 232 -21.92 0.86 17.75
CA GLU A 232 -21.51 -0.50 17.45
C GLU A 232 -20.73 -0.53 16.13
N ARG A 233 -19.66 -1.32 16.09
CA ARG A 233 -18.76 -1.40 14.94
C ARG A 233 -18.42 -2.84 14.63
N PRO A 234 -18.22 -3.19 13.35
CA PRO A 234 -17.70 -4.50 12.97
C PRO A 234 -16.33 -4.76 13.61
N GLU A 235 -16.03 -6.04 13.84
CA GLU A 235 -14.75 -6.44 14.44
C GLU A 235 -13.55 -5.97 13.61
N ALA A 236 -13.66 -6.00 12.27
CA ALA A 236 -12.62 -5.53 11.36
C ALA A 236 -12.29 -4.04 11.56
N GLU A 237 -13.32 -3.19 11.72
CA GLU A 237 -13.13 -1.75 11.99
C GLU A 237 -12.51 -1.53 13.38
N THR A 238 -12.93 -2.32 14.37
CA THR A 238 -12.35 -2.25 15.73
C THR A 238 -10.87 -2.61 15.71
N ARG A 239 -10.48 -3.66 14.97
CA ARG A 239 -9.07 -4.05 14.81
C ARG A 239 -8.25 -2.96 14.12
N GLU A 240 -8.78 -2.33 13.08
CA GLU A 240 -8.11 -1.21 12.42
C GLU A 240 -7.88 -0.01 13.35
N LEU A 241 -8.90 0.35 14.13
CA LEU A 241 -8.79 1.42 15.12
C LEU A 241 -7.75 1.07 16.20
N VAL A 242 -7.76 -0.15 16.72
CA VAL A 242 -6.75 -0.60 17.68
C VAL A 242 -5.34 -0.52 17.12
N ALA A 243 -5.11 -0.97 15.88
CA ALA A 243 -3.81 -0.86 15.24
C ALA A 243 -3.37 0.60 15.09
N ALA A 244 -4.28 1.49 14.64
CA ALA A 244 -3.98 2.92 14.51
C ALA A 244 -3.68 3.59 15.87
N LEU A 245 -4.42 3.23 16.91
CA LEU A 245 -4.24 3.72 18.28
C LEU A 245 -2.96 3.16 18.93
N GLY A 246 -2.57 1.93 18.58
CA GLY A 246 -1.32 1.31 19.02
C GLY A 246 -0.06 1.95 18.44
N GLU A 247 -0.17 2.61 17.28
CA GLU A 247 0.92 3.36 16.65
C GLU A 247 1.05 4.81 17.17
N VAL A 248 0.25 5.20 18.16
CA VAL A 248 0.29 6.55 18.73
C VAL A 248 1.60 6.79 19.46
N ASN A 249 2.23 7.94 19.18
CA ASN A 249 3.49 8.34 19.78
C ASN A 249 3.37 8.50 21.31
N GLU A 250 4.40 8.10 22.06
CA GLU A 250 4.56 8.34 23.50
C GLU A 250 4.33 9.82 23.90
N LEU A 251 4.64 10.77 23.01
CA LEU A 251 4.38 12.19 23.23
C LEU A 251 2.88 12.51 23.36
N VAL A 252 2.00 11.75 22.71
CA VAL A 252 0.55 11.89 22.89
C VAL A 252 0.15 11.39 24.27
N HIS A 253 0.77 10.31 24.75
CA HIS A 253 0.54 9.83 26.11
C HIS A 253 1.00 10.86 27.15
N SER A 254 2.17 11.49 26.99
CA SER A 254 2.65 12.52 27.93
C SER A 254 1.87 13.83 27.84
N ASP A 255 1.71 14.39 26.64
CA ASP A 255 1.28 15.78 26.47
C ASP A 255 -0.23 15.93 26.36
N LEU A 256 -0.93 14.88 25.94
CA LEU A 256 -2.39 14.88 25.80
C LEU A 256 -3.04 14.09 26.94
N PHE A 257 -2.64 12.85 27.17
CA PHE A 257 -3.36 11.98 28.12
C PHE A 257 -3.00 12.32 29.58
N ASN A 258 -1.71 12.31 29.90
CA ASN A 258 -1.25 12.59 31.27
C ASN A 258 -1.51 14.05 31.68
N ARG A 259 -1.32 14.99 30.74
CA ARG A 259 -1.57 16.41 30.99
C ARG A 259 -3.03 16.70 31.30
N LEU A 260 -3.96 16.17 30.51
CA LEU A 260 -5.41 16.36 30.73
C LEU A 260 -5.99 15.38 31.76
N ARG A 261 -5.17 14.44 32.26
CA ARG A 261 -5.57 13.38 33.21
C ARG A 261 -6.80 12.60 32.75
N ILE A 262 -6.90 12.35 31.45
CA ILE A 262 -8.04 11.64 30.87
C ILE A 262 -7.88 10.13 31.02
N SER A 263 -9.00 9.42 31.20
CA SER A 263 -9.02 7.96 31.29
C SER A 263 -8.79 7.30 29.92
N THR A 264 -8.49 6.00 29.90
CA THR A 264 -8.33 5.23 28.66
C THR A 264 -9.58 5.26 27.79
N ASN A 265 -10.78 5.24 28.39
CA ASN A 265 -12.05 5.31 27.65
C ASN A 265 -12.24 6.70 27.00
N GLN A 266 -11.89 7.77 27.72
CA GLN A 266 -11.93 9.14 27.18
C GLN A 266 -10.92 9.32 26.05
N ALA A 267 -9.69 8.82 26.24
CA ALA A 267 -8.66 8.82 25.20
C ALA A 267 -9.12 8.04 23.96
N ALA A 268 -9.76 6.89 24.13
CA ALA A 268 -10.27 6.08 23.01
C ALA A 268 -11.32 6.86 22.20
N VAL A 269 -12.28 7.52 22.86
CA VAL A 269 -13.29 8.36 22.19
C VAL A 269 -12.65 9.52 21.43
N MET A 270 -11.71 10.24 22.06
CA MET A 270 -11.04 11.37 21.43
C MET A 270 -10.19 10.95 20.24
N MET A 271 -9.41 9.89 20.37
CA MET A 271 -8.51 9.45 19.32
C MET A 271 -9.26 8.79 18.15
N VAL A 272 -10.35 8.04 18.41
CA VAL A 272 -11.23 7.57 17.32
C VAL A 272 -11.88 8.74 16.60
N THR A 273 -12.30 9.77 17.33
CA THR A 273 -12.85 10.99 16.71
C THR A 273 -11.81 11.66 15.82
N ALA A 274 -10.58 11.84 16.31
CA ALA A 274 -9.48 12.36 15.49
C ALA A 274 -9.19 11.50 14.26
N TYR A 275 -9.22 10.17 14.41
CA TYR A 275 -9.04 9.23 13.31
C TYR A 275 -10.12 9.40 12.24
N LYS A 276 -11.39 9.53 12.64
CA LYS A 276 -12.52 9.77 11.72
C LYS A 276 -12.41 11.12 10.99
N LEU A 277 -11.92 12.16 11.66
CA LEU A 277 -11.78 13.50 11.08
C LEU A 277 -10.62 13.61 10.08
N LEU A 278 -9.47 13.00 10.40
CA LEU A 278 -8.25 13.14 9.62
C LEU A 278 -8.07 12.04 8.58
N GLY A 279 -8.79 10.93 8.74
CA GLY A 279 -8.51 9.67 8.04
C GLY A 279 -7.18 9.05 8.48
N ARG A 280 -6.94 7.82 8.03
CA ARG A 280 -5.78 7.00 8.45
C ARG A 280 -4.43 7.69 8.24
N ALA A 281 -4.18 8.21 7.03
CA ALA A 281 -2.90 8.85 6.69
C ALA A 281 -2.68 10.15 7.48
N GLY A 282 -3.73 10.97 7.63
CA GLY A 282 -3.67 12.21 8.40
C GLY A 282 -3.45 11.93 9.89
N PHE A 283 -4.16 10.96 10.45
CA PHE A 283 -3.99 10.54 11.84
C PHE A 283 -2.56 10.06 12.12
N ARG A 284 -2.01 9.17 11.29
CA ARG A 284 -0.63 8.67 11.44
C ARG A 284 0.40 9.78 11.32
N THR A 285 0.18 10.74 10.42
CA THR A 285 1.08 11.91 10.24
C THR A 285 1.10 12.82 11.47
N GLN A 286 -0.03 12.98 12.16
CA GLN A 286 -0.15 13.91 13.29
C GLN A 286 0.20 13.24 14.63
N PHE A 287 -0.32 12.04 14.86
CA PHE A 287 -0.25 11.34 16.15
C PHE A 287 0.63 10.08 16.14
N GLY A 288 1.02 9.58 14.96
CA GLY A 288 1.81 8.35 14.81
C GLY A 288 3.31 8.55 15.06
N ILE A 289 4.15 7.65 14.55
CA ILE A 289 5.61 7.72 14.64
C ILE A 289 6.21 7.87 13.23
N PRO A 290 6.96 8.96 12.90
CA PRO A 290 7.20 10.16 13.69
C PRO A 290 6.05 11.18 13.53
N GLY A 291 5.32 11.43 14.62
CA GLY A 291 4.20 12.37 14.66
C GLY A 291 4.68 13.84 14.69
N LYS A 292 3.74 14.78 14.86
CA LYS A 292 4.06 16.22 14.92
C LYS A 292 3.86 16.77 16.34
N PRO A 293 4.91 16.87 17.18
CA PRO A 293 4.78 17.27 18.58
C PRO A 293 4.12 18.62 18.77
N ALA A 294 4.44 19.59 17.91
CA ALA A 294 3.85 20.93 17.95
C ALA A 294 2.32 20.91 17.75
N VAL A 295 1.81 19.99 16.92
CA VAL A 295 0.36 19.85 16.67
C VAL A 295 -0.32 19.19 17.86
N VAL A 296 0.27 18.14 18.41
CA VAL A 296 -0.24 17.46 19.61
C VAL A 296 -0.32 18.43 20.80
N ALA A 297 0.74 19.22 21.02
CA ALA A 297 0.77 20.23 22.08
C ALA A 297 -0.27 21.34 21.88
N ALA A 298 -0.48 21.81 20.64
CA ALA A 298 -1.50 22.81 20.32
C ALA A 298 -2.92 22.26 20.56
N ILE A 299 -3.18 21.01 20.18
CA ILE A 299 -4.45 20.32 20.44
C ILE A 299 -4.68 20.16 21.94
N ALA A 300 -3.69 19.70 22.69
CA ALA A 300 -3.77 19.58 24.15
C ALA A 300 -4.08 20.93 24.81
N GLN A 301 -3.42 22.02 24.39
CA GLN A 301 -3.69 23.37 24.91
C GLN A 301 -5.12 23.83 24.60
N ARG A 302 -5.66 23.52 23.42
CA ARG A 302 -7.04 23.88 23.05
C ARG A 302 -8.08 23.10 23.85
N LEU A 303 -7.82 21.82 24.12
CA LEU A 303 -8.68 20.98 24.93
C LEU A 303 -8.65 21.39 26.41
N ASP A 304 -7.47 21.76 26.92
CA ASP A 304 -7.29 22.33 28.25
C ASP A 304 -8.08 23.64 28.41
N LYS A 305 -8.02 24.55 27.43
CA LYS A 305 -8.86 25.78 27.37
C LYS A 305 -10.36 25.50 27.33
N ARG A 306 -10.77 24.33 26.83
CA ARG A 306 -12.16 23.86 26.80
C ARG A 306 -12.55 23.09 28.07
N ALA A 307 -11.67 23.08 29.08
CA ALA A 307 -11.83 22.37 30.34
C ALA A 307 -12.08 20.85 30.17
N VAL A 308 -11.44 20.24 29.17
CA VAL A 308 -11.44 18.79 29.00
C VAL A 308 -10.53 18.16 30.05
N GLY A 309 -11.06 17.19 30.80
CA GLY A 309 -10.32 16.49 31.84
C GLY A 309 -11.06 15.25 32.37
N PRO A 310 -10.70 14.75 33.56
CA PRO A 310 -11.20 13.47 34.08
C PRO A 310 -12.72 13.44 34.32
N HIS A 311 -13.34 14.60 34.51
CA HIS A 311 -14.79 14.72 34.76
C HIS A 311 -15.61 15.03 33.49
N THR A 312 -14.96 15.13 32.33
CA THR A 312 -15.65 15.42 31.08
C THR A 312 -16.45 14.20 30.62
N ASP A 313 -17.75 14.40 30.39
CA ASP A 313 -18.65 13.37 29.88
C ASP A 313 -18.14 12.84 28.51
N LEU A 314 -18.07 11.52 28.39
CA LEU A 314 -17.68 10.81 27.16
C LEU A 314 -18.49 11.27 25.95
N LYS A 315 -19.77 11.60 26.12
CA LYS A 315 -20.66 12.06 25.03
C LYS A 315 -20.26 13.42 24.46
N LEU A 316 -19.60 14.27 25.25
CA LEU A 316 -19.17 15.61 24.83
C LEU A 316 -17.79 15.59 24.17
N LEU A 317 -16.99 14.53 24.39
CA LEU A 317 -15.62 14.45 23.89
C LEU A 317 -15.49 14.51 22.36
N PRO A 318 -16.36 13.88 21.54
CA PRO A 318 -16.27 14.02 20.09
C PRO A 318 -16.39 15.48 19.64
N GLN A 319 -17.38 16.21 20.18
CA GLN A 319 -17.60 17.63 19.85
C GLN A 319 -16.43 18.51 20.32
N MET A 320 -15.88 18.25 21.51
CA MET A 320 -14.73 19.00 22.03
C MET A 320 -13.47 18.74 21.20
N MET A 321 -13.27 17.50 20.76
CA MET A 321 -12.16 17.10 19.90
C MET A 321 -12.27 17.75 18.51
N GLU A 322 -13.46 17.70 17.89
CA GLU A 322 -13.74 18.43 16.64
C GLU A 322 -13.46 19.93 16.77
N GLY A 323 -13.90 20.55 17.88
CA GLY A 323 -13.64 21.94 18.17
C GLY A 323 -12.15 22.28 18.34
N ALA A 324 -11.33 21.33 18.80
CA ALA A 324 -9.88 21.51 18.92
C ALA A 324 -9.17 21.52 17.56
N PHE A 325 -9.70 20.81 16.56
CA PHE A 325 -9.16 20.82 15.18
C PHE A 325 -9.55 22.06 14.36
N ARG A 326 -10.69 22.69 14.67
CA ARG A 326 -11.19 23.88 13.94
C ARG A 326 -10.64 25.22 14.45
N GLY A 327 -10.07 25.25 15.64
CA GLY A 327 -9.48 26.45 16.26
C GLY A 327 -8.01 26.64 15.95
#